data_AF-A0A9C9VFU0-F1
#
_entry.id   AF-A0A9C9VFU0-F1
#
_cell.length_a   1.000
_cell.length_b   1.000
_cell.length_c   1.000
_cell.angle_alpha   90.00
_cell.angle_beta   90.00
_cell.angle_gamma   90.00
#
_symmetry.space_group_name_H-M   'P 1'
#
loop_
_entity.id
_entity.type
_entity.pdbx_description
1 polymer ?
#
loop_
_entity_poly.entity_id
_entity_poly.type
_entity_poly.pdbx_seq_one_letter_code
_entity_poly.pdbx_strand_id
1 'polypeptide(L)' 'MTVVIDLSSFYTDTATLRRLVEYEKKALTMAGEGNEVLLTGPAPVWLYLRIAHVLHGKAKRLIYRSPVTGDVEIFNHDPF' A
#
# COMPACT_ATOMS: atom_id res chain seq x y z
N MET A 1 -7.70 -13.33 0.00
CA MET A 1 -8.65 -12.19 0.13
C MET A 1 -7.93 -10.95 -0.36
N THR A 2 -8.63 -10.05 -1.05
CA THR A 2 -8.06 -8.76 -1.51
C THR A 2 -8.40 -7.68 -0.49
N VAL A 3 -7.38 -7.01 0.03
CA VAL A 3 -7.49 -5.90 0.98
C VAL A 3 -7.23 -4.59 0.24
N VAL A 4 -8.18 -3.66 0.30
CA VAL A 4 -8.03 -2.32 -0.29
C VAL A 4 -7.53 -1.34 0.78
N ILE A 5 -6.43 -0.65 0.50
CA ILE A 5 -5.85 0.37 1.37
C ILE A 5 -5.82 1.69 0.61
N ASP A 6 -6.63 2.64 1.05
CA ASP A 6 -6.61 4.03 0.57
C ASP A 6 -5.59 4.84 1.38
N LEU A 7 -4.48 5.22 0.75
CA LEU A 7 -3.39 5.96 1.39
C LEU A 7 -3.77 7.41 1.74
N SER A 8 -4.81 7.97 1.12
CA SER A 8 -5.30 9.31 1.50
C SER A 8 -5.85 9.35 2.92
N SER A 9 -6.30 8.19 3.44
CA SER A 9 -6.77 8.06 4.82
C SER A 9 -5.65 8.05 5.86
N PHE A 10 -4.37 8.09 5.46
CA PHE A 10 -3.23 7.94 6.38
C PHE A 10 -2.82 9.25 7.03
N TYR A 11 -3.21 10.39 6.46
CA TYR A 11 -2.81 11.71 6.89
C TYR A 11 -3.96 12.71 6.72
N THR A 12 -3.81 13.89 7.31
CA THR A 12 -4.71 15.02 7.11
C THR A 12 -3.96 16.07 6.30
N ASP A 13 -4.56 16.55 5.21
CA ASP A 13 -4.02 17.52 4.26
C ASP A 13 -2.71 17.12 3.57
N THR A 14 -1.59 17.12 4.31
CA THR A 14 -0.24 16.85 3.80
C THR A 14 0.42 15.72 4.57
N ALA A 15 0.84 14.67 3.85
CA ALA A 15 1.65 13.61 4.42
C ALA A 15 3.02 14.13 4.87
N THR A 16 3.52 13.64 6.01
CA THR A 16 4.81 14.07 6.57
C THR A 16 5.70 12.89 6.93
N LEU A 17 7.00 12.98 6.60
CA LEU A 17 8.00 11.96 6.95
C LEU A 17 8.13 11.76 8.46
N ARG A 18 7.75 12.75 9.29
CA ARG A 18 7.77 12.62 10.75
C ARG A 18 6.85 11.50 11.27
N ARG A 19 5.83 11.15 10.50
CA ARG A 19 4.83 10.12 10.83
C ARG A 19 5.04 8.82 10.05
N LEU A 20 6.19 8.66 9.40
CA LEU A 20 6.47 7.51 8.53
C LEU A 20 6.23 6.16 9.23
N VAL A 21 6.72 6.02 10.47
CA VAL A 21 6.54 4.82 11.28
C VAL A 21 5.05 4.53 11.57
N GLU A 22 4.23 5.56 11.76
CA GLU A 22 2.78 5.39 11.96
C GLU A 22 2.11 4.89 10.69
N TYR A 23 2.48 5.45 9.54
CA TYR A 23 1.96 5.05 8.23
C TYR A 23 2.31 3.59 7.93
N GLU A 24 3.56 3.18 8.17
CA GLU A 24 4.01 1.80 8.00
C GLU A 24 3.22 0.83 8.88
N LYS A 25 3.07 1.14 10.18
CA LYS A 25 2.29 0.33 11.11
C LYS A 25 0.84 0.20 10.65
N LYS A 26 0.22 1.31 10.23
CA LYS A 26 -1.16 1.31 9.73
C LYS A 26 -1.31 0.41 8.50
N ALA A 27 -0.41 0.51 7.52
CA ALA A 27 -0.44 -0.35 6.34
C ALA A 27 -0.27 -1.83 6.68
N LEU A 28 0.70 -2.17 7.53
CA LEU A 28 0.94 -3.55 7.97
C LEU A 28 -0.28 -4.14 8.68
N THR A 29 -0.88 -3.39 9.62
CA THR A 29 -2.07 -3.82 10.34
C THR A 29 -3.26 -4.03 9.40
N MET A 30 -3.48 -3.12 8.45
CA MET A 30 -4.56 -3.25 7.47
C MET A 30 -4.35 -4.42 6.52
N ALA A 31 -3.12 -4.61 6.01
CA ALA A 31 -2.78 -5.67 5.06
C ALA A 31 -2.95 -7.07 5.65
N GLY A 32 -2.60 -7.26 6.93
CA GLY A 32 -2.48 -8.59 7.52
C GLY A 32 -1.36 -9.41 6.87
N GLU A 33 -1.42 -10.73 6.99
CA GLU A 33 -0.40 -11.65 6.47
C GLU A 33 -0.97 -12.47 5.29
N GLY A 34 -0.24 -12.54 4.18
CA GLY A 34 -0.55 -13.40 3.03
C GLY A 34 -1.72 -12.95 2.17
N ASN A 35 -2.28 -11.74 2.39
CA ASN A 35 -3.34 -11.20 1.55
C ASN A 35 -2.81 -10.61 0.24
N GLU A 36 -3.68 -10.53 -0.76
CA GLU A 36 -3.47 -9.61 -1.89
C GLU A 36 -3.83 -8.20 -1.41
N VAL A 37 -2.99 -7.22 -1.69
CA VAL A 37 -3.20 -5.84 -1.28
C VAL A 37 -3.33 -4.94 -2.50
N LEU A 38 -4.34 -4.08 -2.50
CA LEU A 38 -4.54 -3.05 -3.51
C LEU A 38 -4.39 -1.67 -2.85
N LEU A 39 -3.36 -0.93 -3.26
CA LEU A 39 -3.12 0.45 -2.83
C LEU A 39 -3.83 1.43 -3.78
N THR A 40 -4.46 2.45 -3.22
CA THR A 40 -5.17 3.49 -3.97
C THR A 40 -5.14 4.83 -3.23
N GLY A 41 -5.71 5.85 -3.85
CA GLY A 41 -5.95 7.17 -3.27
C GLY A 41 -4.81 8.17 -3.49
N PRO A 42 -5.09 9.48 -3.38
CA PRO A 42 -4.04 10.48 -3.49
C PRO A 42 -3.03 10.33 -2.35
N ALA A 43 -1.76 10.21 -2.70
CA ALA A 43 -0.62 10.24 -1.78
C ALA A 43 0.66 10.60 -2.53
N PRO A 44 1.65 11.21 -1.86
CA PRO A 44 2.92 11.49 -2.52
C PRO A 44 3.65 10.19 -2.90
N VAL A 45 4.41 10.23 -3.99
CA VAL A 45 5.12 9.05 -4.53
C VAL A 45 5.99 8.37 -3.48
N TRP A 46 6.66 9.12 -2.61
CA TRP A 46 7.51 8.56 -1.56
C TRP A 46 6.71 7.69 -0.57
N LEU A 47 5.44 8.02 -0.30
CA LEU A 47 4.61 7.23 0.62
C LEU A 47 4.24 5.91 -0.04
N TYR A 48 3.85 5.93 -1.31
CA TYR A 48 3.64 4.72 -2.10
C TYR A 48 4.87 3.82 -2.12
N LEU A 49 6.04 4.36 -2.41
CA LEU A 49 7.30 3.59 -2.44
C LEU A 49 7.59 2.96 -1.08
N ARG A 50 7.44 3.71 0.01
CA ARG A 50 7.72 3.18 1.35
C ARG A 50 6.73 2.11 1.77
N ILE A 51 5.44 2.32 1.55
CA ILE A 51 4.40 1.34 1.91
C ILE A 51 4.54 0.08 1.05
N ALA A 52 4.79 0.21 -0.25
CA ALA A 52 5.04 -0.94 -1.12
C ALA A 52 6.24 -1.78 -0.62
N HIS A 53 7.33 -1.12 -0.23
CA HIS A 53 8.51 -1.80 0.31
C HIS A 53 8.21 -2.54 1.63
N VAL A 54 7.49 -1.93 2.57
CA VAL A 54 7.17 -2.57 3.86
C VAL A 54 6.14 -3.70 3.71
N LEU A 55 5.27 -3.62 2.71
CA LEU A 55 4.34 -4.71 2.38
C LEU A 55 5.01 -5.88 1.64
N HIS A 56 6.21 -5.68 1.10
CA HIS A 56 6.98 -6.76 0.47
C HIS A 56 7.42 -7.78 1.53
N GLY A 57 6.99 -9.04 1.35
CA GLY A 57 7.16 -10.10 2.34
C GLY A 57 6.04 -10.17 3.39
N LYS A 58 4.99 -9.35 3.26
CA LYS A 58 3.77 -9.40 4.08
C LYS A 58 2.53 -9.71 3.26
N ALA A 59 2.37 -9.00 2.15
CA ALA A 59 1.38 -9.33 1.13
C ALA A 59 1.93 -10.42 0.21
N LYS A 60 1.07 -11.33 -0.26
CA LYS A 60 1.44 -12.28 -1.31
C LYS A 60 1.46 -11.64 -2.69
N ARG A 61 0.70 -10.56 -2.88
CA ARG A 61 0.61 -9.81 -4.13
C ARG A 61 0.25 -8.36 -3.81
N LEU A 62 0.85 -7.42 -4.52
CA LEU A 62 0.60 -5.99 -4.35
C LEU A 62 0.22 -5.36 -5.69
N ILE A 63 -0.88 -4.64 -5.68
CA ILE A 63 -1.46 -3.93 -6.83
C ILE A 63 -1.56 -2.45 -6.48
N TYR A 64 -1.24 -1.58 -7.43
CA TYR A 64 -1.55 -0.16 -7.37
C TYR A 64 -2.71 0.16 -8.31
N ARG A 65 -3.77 0.78 -7.80
CA ARG A 65 -4.88 1.27 -8.61
C ARG A 65 -4.65 2.72 -9.01
N SER A 66 -4.25 2.90 -10.26
CA SER A 66 -4.12 4.20 -10.90
C SER A 66 -5.49 4.67 -11.42
N PRO A 67 -5.86 5.96 -11.23
CA PRO A 67 -7.09 6.50 -11.81
C PRO A 67 -7.06 6.57 -13.34
N VAL A 68 -5.88 6.46 -13.97
CA VAL A 68 -5.71 6.58 -15.43
C VAL A 68 -5.55 5.21 -16.08
N THR A 69 -4.72 4.34 -15.50
CA THR A 69 -4.31 3.07 -16.12
C THR A 69 -4.98 1.86 -15.50
N GLY A 70 -5.82 2.05 -14.46
CA GLY A 70 -6.42 0.94 -13.72
C GLY A 70 -5.40 0.23 -12.83
N ASP A 71 -5.58 -1.08 -12.68
CA ASP A 71 -4.78 -1.90 -11.76
C ASP A 71 -3.43 -2.26 -12.38
N VAL A 72 -2.37 -1.88 -11.69
CA VAL A 72 -0.98 -2.15 -12.06
C VAL A 72 -0.36 -3.05 -10.99
N GLU A 73 0.08 -4.24 -11.40
CA GLU A 73 0.78 -5.15 -10.49
C GLU A 73 2.17 -4.59 -10.15
N ILE A 74 2.48 -4.50 -8.86
CA ILE A 74 3.78 -4.06 -8.35
C ILE A 74 4.68 -5.27 -8.07
N PHE A 75 4.13 -6.29 -7.41
CA PHE A 75 4.78 -7.59 -7.27
C PHE A 75 3.73 -8.69 -7.09
N ASN A 76 4.12 -9.92 -7.43
CA ASN A 76 3.33 -11.11 -7.19
C ASN A 76 4.24 -12.26 -6.75
N HIS A 77 4.00 -12.76 -5.54
CA HIS A 77 4.65 -13.92 -4.93
C HIS A 77 3.66 -15.09 -4.76
N ASP A 78 2.50 -15.03 -5.41
CA ASP A 78 1.60 -16.18 -5.51
C ASP A 78 2.22 -17.18 -6.50
N PRO A 79 2.55 -18.42 -6.07
CA PRO A 79 3.24 -19.39 -6.92
C PRO A 79 2.30 -20.16 -7.87
N PHE A 80 1.00 -19.83 -7.90
CA PHE A 80 -0.03 -20.54 -8.65
C PHE A 80 -0.70 -19.66 -9.71
#